data_AF-A0A3G8REL5-F1
#
_entry.id   AF-A0A3G8REL5-F1
#
_cell.length_a   1.000
_cell.length_b   1.000
_cell.length_c   1.000
_cell.angle_alpha   90.00
_cell.angle_beta   90.00
_cell.angle_gamma   90.00
#
_symmetry.space_group_name_H-M   'P 1'
#
loop_
_entity.id
_entity.type
_entity.pdbx_description
1 polymer ?
#
loop_
_entity_poly.entity_id
_entity_poly.type
_entity_poly.pdbx_seq_one_letter_code
_entity_poly.pdbx_strand_id
1 'polypeptide(L)' 'MIFILAVAPEKAGINHFSELIVQAGYNHTKQLVRIQWDSPVDFSLLEKIIEFNILDKADCSTFWREC' A
#
# COMPACT_ATOMS: atom_id res chain seq x y z
N MET A 1 -15.85 0.53 19.15
CA MET A 1 -14.80 -0.34 18.58
C MET A 1 -14.47 0.19 17.21
N ILE A 2 -13.24 0.59 16.96
CA ILE A 2 -12.82 1.09 15.64
C ILE A 2 -12.41 -0.15 14.83
N PHE A 3 -13.18 -0.50 13.81
CA PHE A 3 -12.77 -1.53 12.88
C PHE A 3 -11.80 -0.90 11.89
N ILE A 4 -10.80 -1.66 11.42
CA ILE A 4 -9.87 -1.22 10.37
C ILE A 4 -9.80 -2.28 9.28
N LEU A 5 -9.85 -1.87 8.02
CA LEU A 5 -9.47 -2.67 6.86
C LEU A 5 -7.96 -2.49 6.65
N ALA A 6 -7.22 -3.59 6.66
CA ALA A 6 -5.79 -3.59 6.45
C ALA A 6 -5.45 -4.09 5.04
N VAL A 7 -4.72 -3.29 4.29
CA VAL A 7 -4.19 -3.67 2.97
C VAL A 7 -2.68 -3.83 3.10
N ALA A 8 -2.13 -4.92 2.55
CA ALA A 8 -0.71 -5.26 2.68
C ALA A 8 0.03 -5.23 1.33
N PRO A 9 0.16 -4.05 0.67
CA PRO A 9 1.11 -3.93 -0.41
C PRO A 9 2.53 -4.05 0.16
N GLU A 10 3.49 -4.43 -0.69
CA GLU A 10 4.86 -4.56 -0.20
C GLU A 10 5.45 -3.22 0.25
N LYS A 11 6.36 -3.30 1.23
CA LYS A 11 6.99 -2.17 1.91
C LYS A 11 7.54 -1.09 0.96
N ALA A 12 8.13 -1.47 -0.17
CA ALA A 12 8.67 -0.51 -1.12
C ALA A 12 7.57 0.40 -1.69
N GLY A 13 6.42 -0.18 -2.05
CA GLY A 13 5.24 0.58 -2.48
C GLY A 13 4.68 1.47 -1.37
N ILE A 14 4.56 0.96 -0.14
CA ILE A 14 4.11 1.78 1.00
C ILE A 14 5.03 2.98 1.22
N ASN A 15 6.34 2.78 1.16
CA ASN A 15 7.32 3.85 1.33
C ASN A 15 7.26 4.87 0.19
N HIS A 16 7.17 4.42 -1.06
CA HIS A 16 7.11 5.30 -2.24
C HIS A 16 5.85 6.19 -2.22
N PHE A 17 4.71 5.63 -1.80
CA PHE A 17 3.42 6.32 -1.77
C PHE A 17 3.06 6.88 -0.37
N SER A 18 3.98 6.91 0.59
CA SER A 18 3.70 7.27 1.98
C SER A 18 3.01 8.63 2.11
N GLU A 19 3.49 9.65 1.39
CA GLU A 19 2.87 10.98 1.41
C GLU A 19 1.45 10.97 0.83
N LEU A 20 1.22 10.25 -0.27
CA LEU A 20 -0.09 10.13 -0.89
C LEU A 20 -1.08 9.35 -0.02
N ILE A 21 -0.62 8.31 0.69
CA ILE A 21 -1.43 7.57 1.66
C ILE A 21 -1.87 8.49 2.80
N VAL A 22 -0.98 9.33 3.32
CA VAL A 22 -1.30 10.30 4.37
C VAL A 22 -2.23 11.39 3.86
N GLN A 23 -2.02 11.91 2.64
CA GLN A 23 -2.89 12.90 2.01
C GLN A 23 -4.30 12.36 1.74
N ALA A 24 -4.43 11.06 1.45
CA ALA A 24 -5.72 10.37 1.33
C ALA A 24 -6.44 10.17 2.68
N GLY A 25 -5.83 10.60 3.80
CA GLY A 25 -6.40 10.50 5.14
C GLY A 25 -6.21 9.13 5.80
N TYR A 26 -5.39 8.27 5.21
CA TYR A 26 -5.09 6.95 5.76
C TYR A 26 -3.85 6.97 6.65
N ASN A 27 -3.73 5.98 7.51
CA ASN A 27 -2.51 5.71 8.27
C ASN A 27 -1.83 4.46 7.71
N HIS A 28 -0.51 4.34 7.88
CA HIS A 28 0.21 3.14 7.51
C HIS A 28 1.32 2.80 8.53
N THR A 29 1.66 1.53 8.56
CA THR A 29 2.87 1.03 9.19
C THR A 29 3.93 0.76 8.11
N LYS A 30 5.01 0.06 8.46
CA LYS A 30 6.01 -0.38 7.48
C LYS A 30 5.48 -1.44 6.49
N GLN A 31 4.38 -2.12 6.80
CA GLN A 31 3.90 -3.29 6.05
C GLN A 31 2.40 -3.28 5.74
N LEU A 32 1.65 -2.30 6.29
CA LEU A 32 0.20 -2.26 6.18
C LEU A 32 -0.27 -0.83 5.98
N VAL A 33 -1.18 -0.62 5.04
CA VAL A 33 -2.05 0.56 4.96
C VAL A 33 -3.34 0.25 5.72
N ARG A 34 -3.83 1.23 6.49
CA ARG A 34 -5.00 1.11 7.36
C ARG A 34 -6.08 2.09 6.90
N ILE A 35 -7.22 1.53 6.49
CA ILE A 35 -8.40 2.27 6.05
C ILE A 35 -9.49 2.02 7.09
N GLN A 36 -10.18 3.07 7.54
CA GLN A 36 -11.33 2.90 8.44
C GLN A 36 -12.49 2.28 7.66
N TRP A 37 -13.27 1.37 8.25
CA TRP A 37 -14.36 0.71 7.54
C TRP A 37 -15.50 1.65 7.11
N ASP A 38 -15.63 2.79 7.78
CA ASP A 38 -16.60 3.84 7.45
C ASP A 38 -16.06 4.85 6.41
N SER A 39 -14.80 4.71 6.00
CA SER A 39 -14.18 5.56 5.00
C SER A 39 -14.23 4.91 3.61
N PRO A 40 -14.38 5.71 2.54
CA PRO A 40 -14.31 5.18 1.18
C PRO A 40 -12.92 4.60 0.91
N VAL A 41 -12.88 3.52 0.13
CA VAL A 41 -11.64 2.94 -0.38
C VAL A 41 -11.21 3.72 -1.63
N ASP A 42 -10.05 4.34 -1.58
CA ASP A 42 -9.42 4.97 -2.74
C ASP A 42 -8.78 3.89 -3.62
N PHE A 43 -9.58 3.32 -4.53
CA PHE A 43 -9.12 2.28 -5.44
C PHE A 43 -8.04 2.78 -6.41
N SER A 44 -8.06 4.06 -6.79
CA SER A 44 -7.06 4.63 -7.67
C SER A 44 -5.69 4.74 -7.01
N LEU A 45 -5.63 5.04 -5.70
CA LEU A 45 -4.38 4.96 -4.94
C LEU A 45 -3.88 3.51 -4.83
N LEU A 46 -4.78 2.55 -4.58
CA LEU A 46 -4.40 1.13 -4.50
C LEU A 46 -3.87 0.60 -5.83
N GLU A 47 -4.51 0.95 -6.94
CA GLU A 47 -4.06 0.59 -8.29
C GLU A 47 -2.63 1.08 -8.55
N LYS A 48 -2.33 2.35 -8.27
CA LYS A 48 -0.97 2.91 -8.42
C LYS A 48 0.07 2.16 -7.60
N ILE A 49 -0.25 1.78 -6.36
CA ILE A 49 0.67 1.01 -5.50
C ILE A 49 0.90 -0.39 -6.05
N ILE A 50 -0.15 -1.04 -6.60
CA ILE A 50 -0.06 -2.36 -7.21
C ILE A 50 0.77 -2.31 -8.49
N GLU A 51 0.47 -1.37 -9.40
CA GLU A 51 1.21 -1.17 -10.65
C GLU A 51 2.69 -0.90 -10.39
N PHE A 52 3.00 -0.02 -9.44
CA PHE A 52 4.37 0.22 -9.01
C PHE A 52 5.06 -1.06 -8.57
N ASN A 53 4.43 -1.86 -7.69
CA ASN A 53 5.03 -3.11 -7.23
C ASN A 53 5.22 -4.12 -8.35
N ILE A 54 4.31 -4.20 -9.33
CA ILE A 54 4.44 -5.08 -10.50
C ILE A 54 5.64 -4.67 -11.36
N LEU A 55 5.74 -3.38 -11.70
CA LEU A 55 6.80 -2.86 -12.57
C LEU A 55 8.17 -2.90 -11.88
N ASP A 56 8.24 -2.47 -10.62
CA ASP A 56 9.47 -2.43 -9.83
C ASP A 56 10.00 -3.85 -9.53
N LYS A 57 9.12 -4.85 -9.42
CA LYS A 57 9.51 -6.25 -9.22
C LYS A 57 9.63 -7.06 -10.51
N ALA A 58 9.58 -6.44 -11.69
CA ALA A 58 9.55 -7.19 -12.95
C ALA A 58 10.70 -8.20 -13.11
N ASP A 59 11.89 -7.86 -12.62
CA ASP A 59 13.09 -8.71 -12.68
C ASP A 59 13.38 -9.47 -11.36
N CYS A 60 12.48 -9.38 -10.38
CA CYS A 60 12.62 -10.03 -9.07
C CYS A 60 12.22 -11.51 -9.18
N SER A 61 13.17 -12.43 -8.98
CA SER A 61 12.93 -13.88 -9.05
C SER A 61 12.47 -14.50 -7.73
N THR A 62 12.47 -13.73 -6.64
CA THR A 62 12.05 -14.15 -5.30
C THR A 62 10.63 -13.67 -5.00
N PHE A 63 9.93 -14.40 -4.12
CA PHE A 63 8.57 -14.02 -3.73
C PHE A 63 8.53 -12.64 -3.06
N TRP A 64 9.39 -12.42 -2.06
CA TRP A 64 9.62 -11.12 -1.44
C TRP A 64 10.86 -10.46 -2.06
N ARG A 65 10.93 -9.12 -2.04
CA ARG A 65 12.12 -8.39 -2.50
C ARG A 65 13.35 -8.77 -1.66
N GLU A 66 14.30 -9.42 -2.32
CA GLU A 66 15.70 -9.59 -1.89
C GLU A 66 16.69 -8.98 -2.90
N CYS A 67 16.15 -8.48 -4.03
CA CYS A 67 16.86 -7.83 -5.13
C CYS A 67 17.32 -6.41 -4.80
#